data_AF-A0A937MA07-F1
#
_entry.id   AF-A0A937MA07-F1
#
_cell.length_a   1.000
_cell.length_b   1.000
_cell.length_c   1.000
_cell.angle_alpha   90.00
_cell.angle_beta   90.00
_cell.angle_gamma   90.00
#
_symmetry.space_group_name_H-M   'P 1'
#
loop_
_entity.id
_entity.type
_entity.pdbx_description
1 polymer ?
#
loop_
_entity_poly.entity_id
_entity_poly.type
_entity_poly.pdbx_seq_one_letter_code
_entity_poly.pdbx_strand_id
1 'polypeptide(L)'
;MTHSLHREGSIDSLERDFVVFIYPARGFNYKGNQPKVRHLVEIIYQNEPVNMIATALRENLYSEVSHEEVLDTIENGDETTRVYSCFKSRDNIKQLLTEFKEADEGISIMVSGLVDRVRDMAAEVGLSPHTINLSLGIQGNTKRLPPADIRQFTTMCGHGVVSPHLVRDHIRKVKTGRTSSWDASVALAKPCACGIYNPYRSKEMLDDLTPVYTVSRW
;
A
#
# COMPACT_ATOMS: atom_id res chain seq x y z
N MET A 1 -7.41 11.39 8.36
CA MET A 1 -6.41 11.52 7.28
C MET A 1 -6.49 10.30 6.37
N THR A 2 -6.60 10.47 5.06
CA THR A 2 -6.50 9.38 4.08
C THR A 2 -5.02 9.04 3.90
N HIS A 3 -4.54 8.06 4.64
CA HIS A 3 -3.13 7.68 4.71
C HIS A 3 -2.58 7.24 3.33
N SER A 4 -3.35 6.56 2.48
CA SER A 4 -2.88 6.16 1.15
C SER A 4 -2.84 7.29 0.10
N LEU A 5 -3.37 8.48 0.39
CA LEU A 5 -3.66 9.49 -0.63
C LEU A 5 -2.45 10.34 -1.08
N HIS A 6 -1.50 10.60 -0.17
CA HIS A 6 -0.34 11.42 -0.49
C HIS A 6 0.94 10.59 -0.48
N ARG A 7 1.40 10.21 -1.67
CA ARG A 7 2.67 9.50 -1.89
C ARG A 7 3.56 10.34 -2.79
N GLU A 8 4.77 10.63 -2.32
CA GLU A 8 5.76 11.35 -3.12
C GLU A 8 6.53 10.36 -4.01
N GLY A 9 6.80 10.76 -5.26
CA GLY A 9 7.57 9.98 -6.23
C GLY A 9 7.57 10.63 -7.62
N SER A 10 8.42 10.13 -8.52
CA SER A 10 8.29 10.40 -9.95
C SER A 10 7.05 9.70 -10.52
N ILE A 11 6.57 10.13 -11.69
CA ILE A 11 5.47 9.48 -12.40
C ILE A 11 5.79 7.99 -12.59
N ASP A 12 6.95 7.67 -13.16
CA ASP A 12 7.39 6.30 -13.42
C ASP A 12 7.42 5.41 -12.16
N SER A 13 7.79 5.99 -11.02
CA SER A 13 7.81 5.28 -9.73
C SER A 13 6.39 5.04 -9.20
N LEU A 14 5.49 6.01 -9.37
CA LEU A 14 4.10 5.94 -8.90
C LEU A 14 3.20 5.09 -9.82
N GLU A 15 3.57 4.90 -11.09
CA GLU A 15 2.91 3.94 -11.98
C GLU A 15 3.13 2.47 -11.56
N ARG A 16 4.01 2.23 -10.59
CA ARG A 16 4.24 0.93 -9.95
C ARG A 16 3.81 0.92 -8.47
N ASP A 17 2.88 1.81 -8.10
CA ASP A 17 2.45 1.99 -6.72
C ASP A 17 0.94 2.26 -6.59
N PHE A 18 0.17 1.18 -6.54
CA PHE A 18 -1.27 1.25 -6.38
C PHE A 18 -1.69 0.68 -5.04
N VAL A 19 -2.71 1.27 -4.43
CA VAL A 19 -3.27 0.80 -3.16
C VAL A 19 -4.75 0.55 -3.33
N VAL A 20 -5.24 -0.61 -2.89
CA VAL A 20 -6.65 -0.98 -2.98
C VAL A 20 -7.20 -1.28 -1.60
N PHE A 21 -8.31 -0.63 -1.25
CA PHE A 21 -9.02 -0.83 0.01
C PHE A 21 -10.35 -1.51 -0.24
N ILE A 22 -10.61 -2.59 0.50
CA ILE A 22 -11.94 -3.16 0.69
C ILE A 22 -12.48 -2.56 1.99
N TYR A 23 -13.55 -1.79 1.87
CA TYR A 23 -14.07 -1.00 2.97
C TYR A 23 -15.59 -1.19 3.11
N PRO A 24 -16.03 -2.13 3.94
CA PRO A 24 -17.44 -2.19 4.32
C PRO A 24 -17.87 -0.82 4.91
N ALA A 25 -19.06 -0.37 4.54
CA ALA A 25 -19.65 0.91 4.92
C ALA A 25 -20.52 0.75 6.17
N ARG A 26 -20.15 1.49 7.22
CA ARG A 26 -20.86 1.48 8.50
C ARG A 26 -22.32 1.88 8.33
N GLY A 27 -23.22 1.01 8.81
CA GLY A 27 -24.66 1.24 8.75
C GLY A 27 -25.33 0.86 7.42
N PHE A 28 -24.57 0.35 6.44
CA PHE A 28 -25.10 -0.08 5.14
C PHE A 28 -24.87 -1.58 4.90
N ASN A 29 -23.62 -2.02 4.97
CA ASN A 29 -23.23 -3.39 4.61
C ASN A 29 -22.19 -3.97 5.58
N TYR A 30 -22.22 -3.58 6.86
CA TYR A 30 -21.45 -4.25 7.92
C TYR A 30 -22.05 -5.62 8.29
N LYS A 31 -23.38 -5.71 8.41
CA LYS A 31 -23.99 -6.94 8.92
C LYS A 31 -23.75 -8.13 7.98
N GLY A 32 -23.08 -9.17 8.48
CA GLY A 32 -22.81 -10.41 7.73
C GLY A 32 -21.93 -10.24 6.48
N ASN A 33 -21.02 -9.26 6.45
CA ASN A 33 -20.17 -9.02 5.29
C ASN A 33 -18.96 -9.96 5.18
N GLN A 34 -18.66 -10.73 6.22
CA GLN A 34 -17.46 -11.55 6.30
C GLN A 34 -17.28 -12.48 5.08
N PRO A 35 -18.30 -13.23 4.60
CA PRO A 35 -18.15 -14.08 3.43
C PRO A 35 -17.79 -13.29 2.16
N LYS A 36 -18.35 -12.09 2.03
CA LYS A 36 -18.13 -11.18 0.90
C LYS A 36 -16.72 -10.61 0.90
N VAL A 37 -16.27 -10.14 2.07
CA VAL A 37 -14.90 -9.63 2.24
C VAL A 37 -13.90 -10.77 2.04
N ARG A 38 -14.17 -11.97 2.56
CA ARG A 38 -13.34 -13.15 2.36
C ARG A 38 -13.15 -13.44 0.87
N HIS A 39 -14.23 -13.51 0.09
CA HIS A 39 -14.17 -13.73 -1.35
C HIS A 39 -13.35 -12.65 -2.08
N LEU A 40 -13.55 -11.37 -1.75
CA LEU A 40 -12.72 -10.30 -2.31
C LEU A 40 -11.24 -10.42 -1.94
N VAL A 41 -10.91 -10.94 -0.75
CA VAL A 41 -9.51 -11.19 -0.37
C VAL A 41 -8.91 -12.37 -1.13
N GLU A 42 -9.68 -13.42 -1.39
CA GLU A 42 -9.25 -14.52 -2.25
C GLU A 42 -8.92 -14.01 -3.67
N ILE A 43 -9.75 -13.13 -4.22
CA ILE A 43 -9.47 -12.44 -5.49
C ILE A 43 -8.21 -11.56 -5.39
N ILE A 44 -8.00 -10.83 -4.28
CA ILE A 44 -6.76 -10.07 -4.07
C ILE A 44 -5.56 -11.00 -4.20
N TYR A 45 -5.55 -12.15 -3.51
CA TYR A 45 -4.44 -13.09 -3.54
C TYR A 45 -4.16 -13.65 -4.95
N GLN A 46 -5.20 -13.89 -5.74
CA GLN A 46 -5.06 -14.31 -7.15
C GLN A 46 -4.36 -13.25 -8.02
N ASN A 47 -4.45 -11.97 -7.63
CA ASN A 47 -3.84 -10.85 -8.32
C ASN A 47 -2.47 -10.41 -7.74
N GLU A 48 -1.85 -11.25 -6.91
CA GLU A 48 -0.47 -11.09 -6.42
C GLU A 48 -0.17 -9.73 -5.76
N PRO A 49 -0.79 -9.42 -4.60
CA PRO A 49 -0.51 -8.19 -3.89
C PRO A 49 0.95 -8.20 -3.42
N VAL A 50 1.61 -7.05 -3.50
CA VAL A 50 2.98 -6.92 -2.97
C VAL A 50 3.00 -6.66 -1.47
N ASN A 51 1.89 -6.24 -0.91
CA ASN A 51 1.68 -6.13 0.53
C ASN A 51 0.17 -6.11 0.80
N MET A 52 -0.23 -6.59 1.97
CA MET A 52 -1.62 -6.59 2.38
C MET A 52 -1.72 -6.68 3.91
N ILE A 53 -2.82 -6.18 4.45
CA ILE A 53 -3.25 -6.44 5.83
C ILE A 53 -4.77 -6.60 5.89
N ALA A 54 -5.24 -7.51 6.75
CA ALA A 54 -6.58 -7.45 7.30
C ALA A 54 -6.53 -6.77 8.67
N THR A 55 -7.35 -5.74 8.91
CA THR A 55 -7.26 -4.96 10.16
C THR A 55 -7.57 -5.75 11.42
N ALA A 56 -8.25 -6.88 11.29
CA ALA A 56 -8.54 -7.79 12.40
C ALA A 56 -7.28 -8.56 12.85
N LEU A 57 -6.37 -8.90 11.94
CA LEU A 57 -5.13 -9.60 12.26
C LEU A 57 -3.99 -8.65 12.65
N ARG A 58 -3.94 -7.46 12.05
CA ARG A 58 -2.91 -6.42 12.28
C ARG A 58 -1.47 -6.87 11.96
N GLU A 59 -1.33 -7.92 11.17
CA GLU A 59 -0.06 -8.41 10.65
C GLU A 59 -0.06 -8.35 9.12
N ASN A 60 1.01 -7.82 8.52
CA ASN A 60 1.13 -7.70 7.08
C ASN A 60 1.81 -8.94 6.46
N LEU A 61 1.90 -9.01 5.13
CA LEU A 61 2.49 -10.17 4.42
C LEU A 61 3.96 -10.48 4.77
N TYR A 62 4.65 -9.56 5.45
CA TYR A 62 6.04 -9.72 5.90
C TYR A 62 6.16 -10.06 7.39
N SER A 63 5.05 -10.40 8.03
CA SER A 63 4.97 -10.85 9.43
C SER A 63 4.86 -12.37 9.58
N GLU A 64 5.25 -13.15 8.56
CA GLU A 64 5.24 -14.63 8.59
C GLU A 64 3.84 -15.25 8.78
N VAL A 65 2.81 -14.56 8.30
CA VAL A 65 1.41 -14.99 8.35
C VAL A 65 1.00 -15.68 7.05
N SER A 66 0.27 -16.79 7.15
CA SER A 66 -0.30 -17.51 6.00
C SER A 66 -1.59 -16.86 5.47
N HIS A 67 -1.92 -17.14 4.20
CA HIS A 67 -3.17 -16.66 3.62
C HIS A 67 -4.41 -17.21 4.36
N GLU A 68 -4.35 -18.46 4.82
CA GLU A 68 -5.44 -19.10 5.57
C GLU A 68 -5.70 -18.37 6.89
N GLU A 69 -4.66 -18.02 7.65
CA GLU A 69 -4.79 -17.25 8.90
C GLU A 69 -5.44 -15.87 8.67
N VAL A 70 -5.12 -15.20 7.55
CA VAL A 70 -5.76 -13.93 7.18
C VAL A 70 -7.25 -14.14 6.90
N LEU A 71 -7.59 -15.15 6.08
CA LEU A 71 -8.97 -15.44 5.69
C LEU A 71 -9.82 -15.86 6.90
N ASP A 72 -9.28 -16.71 7.77
CA ASP A 72 -9.93 -17.16 8.99
C ASP A 72 -10.19 -16.00 9.96
N THR A 73 -9.27 -15.04 10.01
CA THR A 73 -9.44 -13.84 10.82
C THR A 73 -10.51 -12.91 10.26
N ILE A 74 -10.74 -12.90 8.95
CA ILE A 74 -11.86 -12.17 8.33
C ILE A 74 -13.19 -12.87 8.64
N GLU A 75 -13.22 -14.20 8.53
CA GLU A 75 -14.42 -15.01 8.76
C GLU A 75 -14.89 -14.97 10.21
N ASN A 76 -13.95 -15.10 11.16
CA ASN A 76 -14.22 -15.08 12.60
C ASN A 76 -14.11 -13.67 13.22
N GLY A 77 -13.73 -12.68 12.42
CA GLY A 77 -13.49 -11.31 12.85
C GLY A 77 -14.77 -10.49 13.02
N ASP A 78 -14.58 -9.25 13.47
CA ASP A 78 -15.67 -8.30 13.53
C ASP A 78 -16.12 -7.85 12.12
N GLU A 79 -17.38 -7.44 12.03
CA GLU A 79 -18.02 -6.90 10.82
C GLU A 79 -17.38 -5.59 10.31
N THR A 80 -16.38 -5.06 11.01
CA THR A 80 -15.67 -3.81 10.64
C THR A 80 -14.29 -4.08 10.04
N THR A 81 -13.97 -5.35 9.79
CA THR A 81 -12.73 -5.75 9.13
C THR A 81 -12.59 -5.04 7.80
N ARG A 82 -11.47 -4.32 7.66
CA ARG A 82 -11.05 -3.64 6.45
C ARG A 82 -9.82 -4.33 5.92
N VAL A 83 -9.69 -4.36 4.62
CA VAL A 83 -8.53 -4.96 3.96
C VAL A 83 -7.87 -3.88 3.13
N TYR A 84 -6.57 -3.77 3.30
CA TYR A 84 -5.75 -2.83 2.55
C TYR A 84 -4.67 -3.63 1.86
N SER A 85 -4.48 -3.36 0.57
CA SER A 85 -3.52 -4.07 -0.27
C SER A 85 -2.74 -3.08 -1.12
N CYS A 86 -1.55 -3.48 -1.53
CA CYS A 86 -0.66 -2.72 -2.38
C CYS A 86 -0.28 -3.57 -3.59
N PHE A 87 -0.19 -2.95 -4.77
CA PHE A 87 0.17 -3.59 -6.02
C PHE A 87 1.24 -2.78 -6.76
N LYS A 88 2.03 -3.48 -7.58
CA LYS A 88 3.17 -2.91 -8.32
C LYS A 88 2.95 -2.78 -9.82
N SER A 89 1.76 -3.12 -10.33
CA SER A 89 1.48 -3.13 -11.76
C SER A 89 0.07 -2.66 -12.07
N ARG A 90 -0.06 -1.95 -13.19
CA ARG A 90 -1.33 -1.61 -13.83
C ARG A 90 -2.13 -2.87 -14.15
N ASP A 91 -1.47 -3.91 -14.65
CA ASP A 91 -2.14 -5.14 -15.11
C ASP A 91 -2.81 -5.87 -13.95
N ASN A 92 -2.11 -6.02 -12.81
CA ASN A 92 -2.70 -6.63 -11.61
C ASN A 92 -3.93 -5.85 -11.13
N ILE A 93 -3.90 -4.51 -11.15
CA ILE A 93 -5.04 -3.70 -10.74
C ILE A 93 -6.21 -3.80 -11.72
N LYS A 94 -5.93 -3.79 -13.02
CA LYS A 94 -6.98 -3.90 -14.03
C LYS A 94 -7.69 -5.26 -13.94
N GLN A 95 -6.94 -6.34 -13.76
CA GLN A 95 -7.51 -7.66 -13.59
C GLN A 95 -8.29 -7.76 -12.27
N LEU A 96 -7.72 -7.29 -11.16
CA LEU A 96 -8.40 -7.20 -9.86
C LEU A 96 -9.74 -6.46 -9.95
N LEU A 97 -9.77 -5.30 -10.63
CA LEU A 97 -10.99 -4.52 -10.80
C LEU A 97 -12.02 -5.22 -11.69
N THR A 98 -11.57 -6.03 -12.66
CA THR A 98 -12.45 -6.84 -13.49
C THR A 98 -13.11 -7.94 -12.66
N GLU A 99 -12.31 -8.68 -11.88
CA GLU A 99 -12.80 -9.76 -11.02
C GLU A 99 -13.69 -9.23 -9.88
N PHE A 100 -13.36 -8.08 -9.30
CA PHE A 100 -14.23 -7.39 -8.33
C PHE A 100 -15.58 -6.97 -8.92
N LYS A 101 -15.58 -6.49 -10.17
CA LYS A 101 -16.81 -6.14 -10.89
C LYS A 101 -17.67 -7.37 -11.15
N GLU A 102 -17.06 -8.49 -11.52
CA GLU A 102 -17.75 -9.75 -11.77
C GLU A 102 -18.31 -10.36 -10.47
N ALA A 103 -17.58 -10.24 -9.37
CA ALA A 103 -18.02 -10.73 -8.06
C ALA A 103 -19.20 -9.93 -7.48
N ASP A 104 -19.30 -8.63 -7.80
CA ASP A 104 -20.40 -7.72 -7.40
C ASP A 104 -20.84 -7.85 -5.93
N GLU A 105 -19.87 -7.89 -5.03
CA GLU A 105 -20.13 -8.14 -3.61
C GLU A 105 -20.88 -6.99 -2.90
N GLY A 106 -21.01 -5.84 -3.57
CA GLY A 106 -21.64 -4.65 -3.01
C GLY A 106 -20.83 -4.02 -1.85
N ILE A 107 -19.52 -4.24 -1.82
CA ILE A 107 -18.58 -3.63 -0.88
C ILE A 107 -17.86 -2.45 -1.55
N SER A 108 -17.62 -1.38 -0.78
CA SER A 108 -16.93 -0.19 -1.31
C SER A 108 -15.45 -0.51 -1.56
N ILE A 109 -14.99 -0.23 -2.78
CA ILE A 109 -13.60 -0.37 -3.20
C ILE A 109 -13.01 1.01 -3.42
N MET A 110 -11.87 1.30 -2.80
CA MET A 110 -11.10 2.51 -3.07
C MET A 110 -9.76 2.16 -3.71
N VAL A 111 -9.39 2.86 -4.77
CA VAL A 111 -8.10 2.72 -5.44
C VAL A 111 -7.33 4.04 -5.31
N SER A 112 -6.11 3.97 -4.76
CA SER A 112 -5.16 5.07 -4.73
C SER A 112 -4.04 4.82 -5.73
N GLY A 113 -3.63 5.87 -6.44
CA GLY A 113 -2.60 5.87 -7.47
C GLY A 113 -2.63 7.20 -8.23
N LEU A 114 -1.89 7.31 -9.32
CA LEU A 114 -2.02 8.44 -10.24
C LEU A 114 -3.45 8.48 -10.80
N VAL A 115 -4.16 9.58 -10.57
CA VAL A 115 -5.62 9.66 -10.78
C VAL A 115 -6.01 9.45 -12.23
N ASP A 116 -5.24 9.99 -13.17
CA ASP A 116 -5.44 9.77 -14.60
C ASP A 116 -5.30 8.28 -14.94
N ARG A 117 -4.23 7.62 -14.47
CA ARG A 117 -4.01 6.18 -14.69
C ARG A 117 -5.10 5.31 -14.10
N VAL A 118 -5.57 5.62 -12.89
CA VAL A 118 -6.67 4.91 -12.23
C VAL A 118 -7.99 5.09 -12.99
N ARG A 119 -8.27 6.31 -13.47
CA ARG A 119 -9.47 6.57 -14.29
C ARG A 119 -9.44 5.83 -15.61
N ASP A 120 -8.28 5.78 -16.27
CA ASP A 120 -8.12 5.03 -17.52
C ASP A 120 -8.39 3.53 -17.29
N MET A 121 -7.82 2.94 -16.23
CA MET A 121 -8.09 1.52 -15.89
C MET A 121 -9.57 1.28 -15.60
N ALA A 122 -10.19 2.15 -14.80
CA ALA A 122 -11.61 2.02 -14.48
C ALA A 122 -12.46 2.06 -15.76
N ALA A 123 -12.22 3.01 -16.66
CA ALA A 123 -12.93 3.14 -17.92
C ALA A 123 -12.75 1.90 -18.82
N GLU A 124 -11.53 1.36 -18.91
CA GLU A 124 -11.23 0.14 -19.67
C GLU A 124 -11.99 -1.09 -19.15
N VAL A 125 -12.22 -1.19 -17.84
CA VAL A 125 -13.02 -2.25 -17.21
C VAL A 125 -14.53 -1.96 -17.26
N GLY A 126 -14.93 -0.78 -17.76
CA GLY A 126 -16.32 -0.33 -17.78
C GLY A 126 -16.85 0.01 -16.39
N LEU A 127 -15.98 0.52 -15.51
CA LEU A 127 -16.29 1.09 -14.21
C LEU A 127 -16.20 2.61 -14.26
N SER A 128 -17.01 3.28 -13.45
CA SER A 128 -17.01 4.75 -13.37
C SER A 128 -16.85 5.18 -11.91
N PRO A 129 -15.71 5.79 -11.52
CA PRO A 129 -15.50 6.24 -10.14
C PRO A 129 -16.57 7.25 -9.72
N HIS A 130 -17.25 7.00 -8.60
CA HIS A 130 -18.30 7.89 -8.09
C HIS A 130 -17.74 9.08 -7.29
N THR A 131 -16.50 9.00 -6.81
CA THR A 131 -15.85 10.02 -5.98
C THR A 131 -14.34 9.97 -6.19
N ILE A 132 -13.69 11.14 -6.19
CA ILE A 132 -12.25 11.28 -6.34
C ILE A 132 -11.74 12.18 -5.22
N ASN A 133 -10.74 11.69 -4.48
CA ASN A 133 -9.97 12.51 -3.56
C ASN A 133 -8.63 12.86 -4.21
N LEU A 134 -8.22 14.13 -4.09
CA LEU A 134 -6.94 14.61 -4.61
C LEU A 134 -6.08 15.11 -3.45
N SER A 135 -4.82 14.73 -3.45
CA SER A 135 -3.84 15.33 -2.54
C SER A 135 -3.41 16.70 -3.05
N LEU A 136 -3.54 17.73 -2.22
CA LEU A 136 -3.05 19.09 -2.50
C LEU A 136 -1.57 19.29 -2.11
N GLY A 137 -0.87 18.20 -1.80
CA GLY A 137 0.51 18.23 -1.33
C GLY A 137 0.65 18.70 0.12
N ILE A 138 1.90 18.98 0.52
CA ILE A 138 2.25 19.40 1.86
C ILE A 138 2.29 20.93 1.93
N GLN A 139 1.57 21.51 2.88
CA GLN A 139 1.45 22.97 3.08
C GLN A 139 2.14 23.40 4.38
N GLY A 140 2.64 24.63 4.44
CA GLY A 140 3.27 25.21 5.63
C GLY A 140 4.81 25.22 5.58
N ASN A 141 5.46 25.11 6.75
CA ASN A 141 6.93 25.19 6.84
C ASN A 141 7.61 23.87 6.43
N THR A 142 7.69 23.64 5.12
CA THR A 142 8.27 22.44 4.50
C THR A 142 9.75 22.22 4.80
N LYS A 143 10.48 23.25 5.26
CA LYS A 143 11.89 23.16 5.68
C LYS A 143 12.10 22.26 6.91
N ARG A 144 11.05 21.97 7.68
CA ARG A 144 11.09 21.07 8.84
C ARG A 144 10.93 19.60 8.47
N LEU A 145 10.55 19.31 7.23
CA LEU A 145 10.32 17.95 6.77
C LEU A 145 11.64 17.27 6.43
N PRO A 146 11.69 15.93 6.46
CA PRO A 146 12.78 15.19 5.84
C PRO A 146 12.99 15.62 4.37
N PRO A 147 14.20 15.47 3.82
CA PRO A 147 14.45 15.72 2.40
C PRO A 147 13.62 14.77 1.52
N ALA A 148 13.37 15.17 0.27
CA ALA A 148 12.39 14.52 -0.60
C ALA A 148 12.72 13.05 -0.88
N ASP A 149 14.00 12.72 -1.08
CA ASP A 149 14.53 11.35 -1.20
C ASP A 149 14.13 10.45 -0.03
N ILE A 150 14.10 10.98 1.20
CA ILE A 150 13.63 10.26 2.39
C ILE A 150 12.10 10.24 2.47
N ARG A 151 11.43 11.33 2.10
CA ARG A 151 9.96 11.42 2.17
C ARG A 151 9.25 10.45 1.25
N GLN A 152 9.83 10.14 0.09
CA GLN A 152 9.26 9.12 -0.80
C GLN A 152 9.08 7.76 -0.09
N PHE A 153 9.95 7.41 0.86
CA PHE A 153 9.79 6.21 1.69
C PHE A 153 8.70 6.42 2.75
N THR A 154 8.76 7.52 3.51
CA THR A 154 7.88 7.72 4.67
C THR A 154 6.43 7.96 4.29
N THR A 155 6.18 8.57 3.11
CA THR A 155 4.83 8.87 2.61
C THR A 155 4.09 7.63 2.11
N MET A 156 4.77 6.53 1.76
CA MET A 156 4.09 5.29 1.36
C MET A 156 3.16 4.74 2.44
N CYS A 157 3.55 4.81 3.72
CA CYS A 157 2.67 4.36 4.80
C CYS A 157 1.52 5.34 5.06
N GLY A 158 1.70 6.63 4.78
CA GLY A 158 0.69 7.67 5.00
C GLY A 158 0.42 8.10 6.44
N HIS A 159 0.60 7.19 7.40
CA HIS A 159 0.42 7.43 8.83
C HIS A 159 1.65 8.01 9.52
N GLY A 160 2.79 8.10 8.81
CA GLY A 160 4.04 8.62 9.38
C GLY A 160 4.72 7.68 10.38
N VAL A 161 4.35 6.38 10.39
CA VAL A 161 4.95 5.38 11.29
C VAL A 161 6.28 4.81 10.78
N VAL A 162 6.58 5.01 9.49
CA VAL A 162 7.92 4.73 8.94
C VAL A 162 8.81 5.94 9.25
N SER A 163 9.70 5.79 10.23
CA SER A 163 10.57 6.87 10.70
C SER A 163 11.61 7.27 9.64
N PRO A 164 11.84 8.58 9.42
CA PRO A 164 12.96 9.06 8.59
C PRO A 164 14.33 8.59 9.09
N HIS A 165 14.48 8.27 10.38
CA HIS A 165 15.72 7.74 10.93
C HIS A 165 15.93 6.28 10.56
N LEU A 166 14.85 5.48 10.54
CA LEU A 166 14.88 4.09 10.10
C LEU A 166 15.27 4.00 8.63
N VAL A 167 14.69 4.87 7.78
CA VAL A 167 15.06 4.96 6.35
C VAL A 167 16.56 5.22 6.18
N ARG A 168 17.11 6.22 6.88
CA ARG A 168 18.54 6.55 6.81
C ARG A 168 19.45 5.41 7.28
N ASP A 169 19.08 4.75 8.37
CA ASP A 169 19.83 3.61 8.89
C ASP A 169 19.87 2.45 7.88
N HIS A 170 18.73 2.16 7.24
CA HIS A 170 18.66 1.12 6.21
C HIS A 170 19.41 1.49 4.93
N ILE A 171 19.37 2.74 4.46
CA ILE A 171 20.22 3.21 3.35
C ILE A 171 21.70 2.98 3.69
N ARG A 172 22.13 3.34 4.91
CA ARG A 172 23.52 3.12 5.37
C ARG A 172 23.87 1.63 5.41
N LYS A 173 22.97 0.76 5.90
CA LYS A 173 23.19 -0.69 5.97
C LYS A 173 23.34 -1.29 4.56
N VAL A 174 22.51 -0.88 3.60
CA VAL A 174 22.62 -1.30 2.20
C VAL A 174 23.94 -0.81 1.60
N LYS A 175 24.27 0.48 1.74
CA LYS A 175 25.53 1.08 1.26
C LYS A 175 26.79 0.39 1.78
N THR A 176 26.75 -0.07 3.03
CA THR A 176 27.90 -0.71 3.70
C THR A 176 27.89 -2.23 3.55
N GLY A 177 26.99 -2.81 2.75
CA GLY A 177 26.91 -4.25 2.51
C GLY A 177 26.45 -5.07 3.72
N ARG A 178 25.86 -4.44 4.74
CA ARG A 178 25.36 -5.12 5.95
C ARG A 178 24.02 -5.82 5.74
N THR A 179 23.28 -5.44 4.70
CA THR A 179 21.98 -6.01 4.34
C THR A 179 21.73 -5.79 2.85
N SER A 180 20.85 -6.58 2.24
CA SER A 180 20.43 -6.36 0.85
C SER A 180 19.38 -5.24 0.77
N SER A 181 19.21 -4.63 -0.40
CA SER A 181 18.14 -3.64 -0.63
C SER A 181 16.75 -4.24 -0.39
N TRP A 182 16.57 -5.53 -0.68
CA TRP A 182 15.32 -6.24 -0.43
C TRP A 182 15.02 -6.37 1.06
N ASP A 183 15.95 -6.90 1.85
CA ASP A 183 15.76 -7.09 3.30
C ASP A 183 15.58 -5.75 4.01
N ALA A 184 16.31 -4.72 3.58
CA ALA A 184 16.10 -3.36 4.05
C ALA A 184 14.69 -2.85 3.73
N SER A 185 14.21 -3.09 2.51
CA SER A 185 12.88 -2.68 2.10
C SER A 185 11.77 -3.38 2.89
N VAL A 186 11.91 -4.69 3.14
CA VAL A 186 11.01 -5.46 3.99
C VAL A 186 11.03 -4.92 5.43
N ALA A 187 12.20 -4.61 5.98
CA ALA A 187 12.31 -4.00 7.30
C ALA A 187 11.64 -2.63 7.38
N LEU A 188 11.67 -1.83 6.31
CA LEU A 188 10.95 -0.55 6.22
C LEU A 188 9.43 -0.72 6.09
N ALA A 189 8.96 -1.86 5.58
CA ALA A 189 7.53 -2.16 5.49
C ALA A 189 6.92 -2.55 6.85
N LYS A 190 7.68 -3.18 7.74
CA LYS A 190 7.19 -3.70 9.04
C LYS A 190 6.45 -2.67 9.91
N PRO A 191 6.93 -1.41 10.08
CA PRO A 191 6.21 -0.41 10.87
C PRO A 191 4.85 -0.01 10.28
N CYS A 192 4.59 -0.30 8.99
CA CYS A 192 3.33 0.02 8.35
C CYS A 192 2.21 -0.90 8.85
N ALA A 193 1.47 -0.44 9.85
CA ALA A 193 0.28 -1.12 10.39
C ALA A 193 -0.93 -1.16 9.43
N CYS A 194 -0.75 -0.72 8.18
CA CYS A 194 -1.80 -0.75 7.16
C CYS A 194 -1.45 -1.66 5.98
N GLY A 195 -0.27 -2.29 5.95
CA GLY A 195 0.10 -3.18 4.83
C GLY A 195 0.11 -2.50 3.45
N ILE A 196 0.20 -1.17 3.38
CA ILE A 196 0.19 -0.43 2.12
C ILE A 196 1.59 -0.01 1.68
N TYR A 197 2.62 -0.19 2.51
CA TYR A 197 3.99 0.11 2.12
C TYR A 197 4.41 -0.82 0.99
N ASN A 198 4.95 -0.27 -0.10
CA ASN A 198 5.36 -1.04 -1.28
C ASN A 198 6.86 -1.39 -1.20
N PRO A 199 7.23 -2.62 -0.82
CA PRO A 199 8.63 -2.98 -0.66
C PRO A 199 9.35 -3.16 -2.00
N TYR A 200 8.65 -3.43 -3.11
CA TYR A 200 9.29 -3.48 -4.43
C TYR A 200 9.74 -2.09 -4.85
N ARG A 201 8.85 -1.10 -4.72
CA ARG A 201 9.17 0.31 -4.97
C ARG A 201 10.29 0.81 -4.06
N SER A 202 10.21 0.53 -2.75
CA SER A 202 11.28 0.93 -1.81
C SER A 202 12.62 0.26 -2.12
N LYS A 203 12.62 -0.99 -2.60
CA LYS A 203 13.84 -1.68 -3.03
C LYS A 203 14.49 -0.98 -4.22
N GLU A 204 13.72 -0.60 -5.24
CA GLU A 204 14.21 0.20 -6.38
C GLU A 204 14.79 1.54 -5.90
N MET A 205 14.07 2.24 -5.03
CA MET A 205 14.54 3.52 -4.49
C MET A 205 15.83 3.37 -3.65
N LEU A 206 16.00 2.27 -2.93
CA LEU A 206 17.24 1.97 -2.21
C LEU A 206 18.38 1.72 -3.19
N ASP A 207 18.15 0.95 -4.26
CA ASP A 207 19.15 0.67 -5.30
C ASP A 207 19.60 1.97 -6.00
N ASP A 208 18.68 2.90 -6.28
CA ASP A 208 18.97 4.18 -6.93
C ASP A 208 19.70 5.18 -6.00
N LEU A 209 19.27 5.25 -4.74
CA LEU A 209 19.80 6.24 -3.79
C LEU A 209 21.17 5.83 -3.22
N THR A 210 21.38 4.53 -3.02
CA THR A 210 22.59 4.01 -2.36
C THR A 210 23.90 4.45 -3.03
N PRO A 211 24.08 4.38 -4.37
CA PRO A 211 25.31 4.80 -5.04
C PRO A 211 25.76 6.23 -4.71
N VAL A 212 24.80 7.15 -4.58
CA VAL A 212 25.03 8.59 -4.39
C VAL A 212 24.93 9.05 -2.92
N TYR A 213 24.47 8.18 -2.01
CA TYR A 213 24.30 8.53 -0.61
C TYR A 213 25.64 8.57 0.14
N THR A 214 25.97 9.73 0.71
CA THR A 214 27.15 9.91 1.55
C THR A 214 26.87 9.41 2.97
N VAL A 215 27.61 8.38 3.39
CA VAL A 215 27.56 7.90 4.77
C VAL A 215 28.50 8.76 5.61
N SER A 216 27.97 9.74 6.34
CA SER A 216 28.71 10.37 7.42
C SER A 216 28.86 9.36 8.56
N ARG A 217 30.11 9.06 8.94
CA ARG A 217 30.40 8.37 10.19
C ARG A 217 30.18 9.37 11.32
N TRP A 218 29.01 9.30 11.94
CA TRP A 218 28.82 9.83 13.29
C TRP A 218 29.34 8.79 14.27
#